data_AF-E3HGB4-F1
#
_entry.id   AF-E3HGB4-F1
#
_cell.length_a   1.000
_cell.length_b   1.000
_cell.length_c   1.000
_cell.angle_alpha   90.00
_cell.angle_beta   90.00
_cell.angle_gamma   90.00
#
_symmetry.space_group_name_H-M   'P 1'
#
loop_
_entity.id
_entity.type
_entity.pdbx_description
1 polymer ?
#
loop_
_entity_poly.entity_id
_entity_poly.type
_entity_poly.pdbx_seq_one_letter_code
_entity_poly.pdbx_strand_id
1 'polypeptide(L)'
;MPKLLLRVCDFLLLSAAAALFGACLTSVLKTDAYGWMIPEAPFLYGPFEFYVDSALAGLAGVLALVLAERMARVRASAAWRGAATLAAALVALYLAPPAPQVFGNTWAPGEATMELFVAQLHMVLPIAFTVLALRLGLRRAFVRPAV
;
A
#
# COMPACT_ATOMS: atom_id res chain seq x y z
N MET A 1 -8.18 10.45 -21.75
CA MET A 1 -7.38 11.12 -20.71
C MET A 1 -7.74 10.78 -19.25
N PRO A 2 -9.01 10.64 -18.80
CA PRO A 2 -9.30 10.43 -17.37
C PRO A 2 -8.77 9.10 -16.80
N LYS A 3 -8.63 8.06 -17.64
CA LYS A 3 -8.13 6.75 -17.21
C LYS A 3 -6.65 6.76 -16.80
N LEU A 4 -5.79 7.46 -17.54
CA LEU A 4 -4.35 7.54 -17.20
C LEU A 4 -4.16 8.33 -15.90
N LEU A 5 -4.85 9.46 -15.77
CA LEU A 5 -4.82 10.27 -14.54
C LEU A 5 -5.26 9.45 -13.33
N LEU A 6 -6.37 8.70 -13.44
CA LEU A 6 -6.81 7.80 -12.36
C LEU A 6 -5.77 6.71 -12.04
N ARG A 7 -5.02 6.19 -13.02
CA ARG A 7 -3.94 5.22 -12.77
C ARG A 7 -2.75 5.85 -12.06
N VAL A 8 -2.38 7.08 -12.43
CA VAL A 8 -1.33 7.83 -11.73
C VAL A 8 -1.78 8.11 -10.29
N CYS A 9 -3.04 8.50 -10.07
CA CYS A 9 -3.58 8.66 -8.73
C CYS A 9 -3.62 7.33 -7.95
N ASP A 10 -4.03 6.23 -8.57
CA ASP A 10 -4.03 4.89 -7.96
C ASP A 10 -2.59 4.51 -7.53
N PHE A 11 -1.58 4.77 -8.37
CA PHE A 11 -0.17 4.57 -8.05
C PHE A 11 0.28 5.42 -6.87
N LEU A 12 0.10 6.74 -6.95
CA LEU A 12 0.51 7.66 -5.87
C LEU A 12 -0.15 7.32 -4.54
N LEU A 13 -1.44 6.96 -4.57
CA LEU A 13 -2.20 6.59 -3.39
C LEU A 13 -1.68 5.30 -2.75
N LEU A 14 -1.40 4.27 -3.56
CA LEU A 14 -0.89 2.99 -3.06
C LEU A 14 0.56 3.09 -2.58
N SER A 15 1.40 3.87 -3.26
CA SER A 15 2.77 4.14 -2.80
C SER A 15 2.80 4.96 -1.52
N ALA A 16 1.92 5.97 -1.39
CA ALA A 16 1.79 6.73 -0.15
C ALA A 16 1.29 5.86 1.01
N ALA A 17 0.35 4.94 0.76
CA ALA A 17 -0.11 3.99 1.74
C ALA A 17 0.99 3.02 2.19
N ALA A 18 1.80 2.52 1.25
CA ALA A 18 2.97 1.69 1.54
C ALA A 18 3.99 2.44 2.41
N ALA A 19 4.33 3.68 2.05
CA ALA A 19 5.25 4.51 2.82
C ALA A 19 4.69 4.84 4.22
N LEU A 20 3.41 5.18 4.33
CA LEU A 20 2.77 5.43 5.62
C LEU A 20 2.85 4.21 6.53
N PHE A 21 2.52 3.03 6.01
CA PHE A 21 2.60 1.80 6.79
C PHE A 21 4.05 1.47 7.18
N GLY A 22 4.99 1.53 6.25
CA GLY A 22 6.40 1.27 6.54
C GLY A 22 6.99 2.23 7.59
N ALA A 23 6.64 3.52 7.53
CA ALA A 23 7.10 4.52 8.49
C ALA A 23 6.45 4.36 9.87
N CYS A 24 5.14 4.12 9.92
CA CYS A 24 4.43 3.85 11.17
C CYS A 24 4.90 2.56 11.83
N LEU A 25 5.07 1.49 11.04
CA LEU A 25 5.58 0.22 11.51
C LEU A 25 6.97 0.37 12.11
N THR A 26 7.86 1.09 11.41
CA THR A 26 9.22 1.37 11.91
C THR A 26 9.19 2.13 13.23
N SER A 27 8.32 3.14 13.35
CA SER A 27 8.14 3.90 14.60
C SER A 27 7.68 2.99 15.74
N VAL A 28 6.64 2.19 15.51
CA VAL A 28 6.11 1.26 16.53
C VAL A 28 7.17 0.24 16.95
N LEU A 29 7.91 -0.34 16.01
CA LEU A 29 8.94 -1.34 16.33
C LEU A 29 10.15 -0.75 17.07
N LYS A 30 10.50 0.52 16.84
CA LYS A 30 11.65 1.17 17.47
C LYS A 30 11.33 1.93 18.75
N THR A 31 10.12 2.48 18.88
CA THR A 31 9.77 3.41 19.97
C THR A 31 8.48 3.05 20.70
N ASP A 32 7.80 1.96 20.32
CA ASP A 32 6.49 1.56 20.88
C ASP A 32 5.41 2.66 20.77
N ALA A 33 5.54 3.53 19.78
CA ALA A 33 4.63 4.65 19.56
C ALA A 33 4.39 4.90 18.06
N TYR A 34 3.18 5.35 17.72
CA TYR A 34 2.86 5.79 16.38
C TYR A 34 3.61 7.07 16.01
N GLY A 35 4.23 7.07 14.84
CA GLY A 35 5.01 8.20 14.35
C GLY A 35 5.46 7.97 12.92
N TRP A 36 6.11 8.97 12.34
CA TRP A 36 6.75 8.85 11.04
C TRP A 36 8.25 8.63 11.25
N MET A 37 8.68 7.38 11.16
CA MET A 37 10.10 7.03 11.30
C MET A 37 10.57 6.28 10.06
N ILE A 38 11.54 6.85 9.34
CA ILE A 38 12.13 6.16 8.19
C ILE A 38 13.13 5.12 8.71
N PRO A 39 13.07 3.87 8.26
CA PRO A 39 14.03 2.87 8.65
C PRO A 39 15.40 3.21 8.05
N GLU A 40 16.42 3.22 8.91
CA GLU A 40 17.81 3.45 8.53
C GLU A 40 18.64 2.27 9.02
N ALA A 41 19.41 1.69 8.10
CA ALA A 41 20.45 0.71 8.35
C ALA A 41 21.74 1.21 7.68
N PRO A 42 22.78 1.60 8.45
CA PRO A 42 24.00 2.18 7.89
C PRO A 42 24.58 1.32 6.77
N PHE A 43 24.88 1.95 5.62
CA PHE A 43 25.45 1.34 4.42
C PHE A 43 24.58 0.28 3.70
N LEU A 44 23.38 -0.02 4.19
CA LEU A 44 22.50 -1.07 3.66
C LEU A 44 21.14 -0.54 3.22
N TYR A 45 20.59 0.45 3.93
CA TYR A 45 19.24 0.94 3.70
C TYR A 45 19.06 2.35 4.24
N GLY A 46 18.50 3.24 3.44
CA GLY A 46 18.21 4.60 3.85
C GLY A 46 16.87 5.11 3.28
N PRO A 47 16.67 6.44 3.34
CA PRO A 47 15.43 7.05 2.88
C PRO A 47 15.15 6.80 1.39
N PHE A 48 16.18 6.73 0.56
CA PHE A 48 16.00 6.51 -0.87
C PHE A 48 15.43 5.12 -1.16
N GLU A 49 16.06 4.08 -0.60
CA GLU A 49 15.64 2.68 -0.75
C GLU A 49 14.22 2.49 -0.20
N PHE A 50 13.91 3.11 0.94
CA PHE A 50 12.58 3.12 1.52
C PHE A 50 11.49 3.63 0.56
N TYR A 51 11.72 4.78 -0.08
CA TYR A 51 10.75 5.34 -1.01
C TYR A 51 10.68 4.57 -2.32
N VAL A 52 11.79 3.97 -2.77
CA VAL A 52 11.81 3.07 -3.94
C VAL A 52 10.98 1.82 -3.65
N ASP A 53 11.16 1.18 -2.50
CA ASP A 53 10.37 0.00 -2.10
C ASP A 53 8.89 0.34 -1.97
N SER A 54 8.57 1.50 -1.38
CA SER A 54 7.19 2.00 -1.30
C SER A 54 6.58 2.24 -2.69
N ALA A 55 7.38 2.76 -3.64
CA ALA A 55 6.96 2.93 -5.02
C ALA A 55 6.71 1.58 -5.71
N LEU A 56 7.61 0.60 -5.53
CA LEU A 56 7.47 -0.75 -6.09
C LEU A 56 6.26 -1.49 -5.51
N ALA A 57 6.02 -1.39 -4.20
CA ALA A 57 4.84 -1.93 -3.54
C ALA A 57 3.55 -1.30 -4.08
N GLY A 58 3.54 0.02 -4.27
CA GLY A 58 2.43 0.72 -4.91
C GLY A 58 2.18 0.27 -6.35
N LEU A 59 3.24 0.06 -7.13
CA LEU A 59 3.16 -0.48 -8.49
C LEU A 59 2.57 -1.89 -8.50
N ALA A 60 2.99 -2.77 -7.58
CA ALA A 60 2.43 -4.11 -7.42
C ALA A 60 0.93 -4.06 -7.09
N GLY A 61 0.51 -3.14 -6.21
CA GLY A 61 -0.91 -2.88 -5.93
C GLY A 61 -1.68 -2.43 -7.18
N VAL A 62 -1.13 -1.53 -8.00
CA VAL A 62 -1.75 -1.11 -9.26
C VAL A 62 -1.87 -2.29 -10.24
N LEU A 63 -0.85 -3.13 -10.36
CA LEU A 63 -0.89 -4.32 -11.21
C LEU A 63 -1.98 -5.29 -10.73
N ALA A 64 -2.05 -5.59 -9.44
CA ALA A 64 -3.10 -6.41 -8.85
C ALA A 64 -4.50 -5.84 -9.16
N LEU A 65 -4.65 -4.53 -9.06
CA LEU A 65 -5.90 -3.84 -9.36
C LEU A 65 -6.29 -3.91 -10.83
N VAL A 66 -5.32 -3.71 -11.73
CA VAL A 66 -5.52 -3.84 -13.18
C VAL A 66 -5.95 -5.27 -13.53
N LEU A 67 -5.33 -6.27 -12.92
CA LEU A 67 -5.68 -7.67 -13.12
C LEU A 67 -7.08 -7.98 -12.60
N ALA A 68 -7.43 -7.51 -11.39
CA ALA A 68 -8.77 -7.68 -10.82
C ALA A 68 -9.86 -7.03 -11.70
N GLU A 69 -9.59 -5.84 -12.25
CA GLU A 69 -10.52 -5.13 -13.13
C GLU A 69 -10.72 -5.81 -14.50
N ARG A 70 -9.90 -6.79 -14.88
CA ARG A 70 -10.14 -7.63 -16.07
C ARG A 70 -11.32 -8.59 -15.86
N MET A 71 -11.66 -8.92 -14.61
CA MET A 71 -12.74 -9.85 -14.32
C MET A 71 -14.11 -9.20 -14.58
N ALA A 72 -14.96 -9.86 -15.37
CA ALA A 72 -16.28 -9.33 -15.74
C ALA A 72 -17.15 -8.99 -14.53
N ARG A 73 -17.08 -9.80 -13.46
CA ARG A 73 -17.80 -9.57 -12.19
C ARG A 73 -17.36 -8.29 -11.49
N VAL A 74 -16.07 -7.97 -11.52
CA VAL A 74 -15.52 -6.73 -10.96
C VAL A 74 -16.00 -5.53 -11.75
N ARG A 75 -16.08 -5.64 -13.08
CA ARG A 75 -16.59 -4.53 -13.91
C ARG A 75 -18.07 -4.25 -13.69
N ALA A 76 -18.86 -5.28 -13.43
CA ALA A 76 -20.32 -5.18 -13.32
C ALA A 76 -20.82 -4.63 -11.98
N SER A 77 -20.07 -4.80 -10.88
CA SER A 77 -20.57 -4.49 -9.53
C SER A 77 -19.74 -3.43 -8.81
N ALA A 78 -20.41 -2.52 -8.12
CA ALA A 78 -19.75 -1.54 -7.24
C ALA A 78 -19.03 -2.23 -6.05
N ALA A 79 -19.66 -3.25 -5.46
CA ALA A 79 -19.09 -4.00 -4.34
C ALA A 79 -17.80 -4.71 -4.74
N TRP A 80 -17.77 -5.37 -5.89
CA TRP A 80 -16.57 -6.05 -6.39
C TRP A 80 -15.44 -5.08 -6.77
N ARG A 81 -15.75 -3.85 -7.21
CA ARG A 81 -14.75 -2.79 -7.40
C ARG A 81 -14.15 -2.32 -6.08
N GLY A 82 -14.96 -2.23 -5.04
CA GLY A 82 -14.51 -1.94 -3.68
C GLY A 82 -13.57 -3.03 -3.17
N ALA A 83 -13.98 -4.29 -3.27
CA ALA A 83 -13.19 -5.45 -2.90
C ALA A 83 -11.84 -5.51 -3.65
N ALA A 84 -11.84 -5.25 -4.96
CA ALA A 84 -10.61 -5.18 -5.75
C ALA A 84 -9.66 -4.07 -5.28
N THR A 85 -10.21 -2.92 -4.85
CA THR A 85 -9.41 -1.82 -4.30
C THR A 85 -8.79 -2.19 -2.96
N LEU A 86 -9.57 -2.83 -2.08
CA LEU A 86 -9.07 -3.31 -0.80
C LEU A 86 -7.97 -4.37 -1.01
N ALA A 87 -8.20 -5.34 -1.89
CA ALA A 87 -7.20 -6.36 -2.22
C ALA A 87 -5.90 -5.73 -2.75
N ALA A 88 -5.99 -4.74 -3.64
CA ALA A 88 -4.83 -4.02 -4.16
C ALA A 88 -4.08 -3.24 -3.06
N ALA A 89 -4.80 -2.60 -2.15
CA ALA A 89 -4.21 -1.92 -1.00
C ALA A 89 -3.51 -2.92 -0.06
N LEU A 90 -4.13 -4.08 0.23
CA LEU A 90 -3.52 -5.12 1.05
C LEU A 90 -2.26 -5.69 0.41
N VAL A 91 -2.23 -5.88 -0.92
CA VAL A 91 -1.02 -6.30 -1.65
C VAL A 91 0.10 -5.27 -1.50
N ALA A 92 -0.21 -3.98 -1.68
CA ALA A 92 0.79 -2.92 -1.51
C ALA A 92 1.30 -2.86 -0.07
N LEU A 93 0.41 -2.94 0.93
CA LEU A 93 0.78 -2.92 2.34
C LEU A 93 1.55 -4.17 2.77
N TYR A 94 1.29 -5.33 2.19
CA TYR A 94 2.02 -6.57 2.48
C TYR A 94 3.47 -6.50 1.96
N LEU A 95 3.69 -5.86 0.83
CA LEU A 95 5.01 -5.70 0.21
C LEU A 95 5.79 -4.48 0.72
N ALA A 96 5.18 -3.64 1.56
CA ALA A 96 5.77 -2.39 2.03
C ALA A 96 6.80 -2.51 3.17
N PRO A 97 6.72 -3.47 4.13
CA PRO A 97 7.70 -3.57 5.19
C PRO A 97 9.12 -3.78 4.62
N PRO A 98 10.12 -3.04 5.13
CA PRO A 98 11.51 -3.28 4.77
C PRO A 98 11.93 -4.69 5.19
N ALA A 99 12.97 -5.19 4.53
CA ALA A 99 13.51 -6.51 4.85
C ALA A 99 13.90 -6.61 6.34
N PRO A 100 13.74 -7.77 6.99
CA PRO A 100 13.98 -7.94 8.43
C PRO A 100 15.39 -7.53 8.87
N GLN A 101 16.36 -7.65 7.97
CA GLN A 101 17.76 -7.27 8.16
C GLN A 101 17.92 -5.77 8.45
N VAL A 102 17.03 -4.92 7.94
CA VAL A 102 17.01 -3.47 8.21
C VAL A 102 16.71 -3.16 9.68
N PHE A 103 16.05 -4.10 10.36
CA PHE A 103 15.76 -4.01 11.80
C PHE A 103 16.77 -4.80 12.65
N GLY A 104 17.86 -5.30 12.06
CA GLY A 104 18.88 -6.08 12.77
C GLY A 104 18.51 -7.56 13.01
N ASN A 105 17.46 -8.07 12.38
CA ASN A 105 17.04 -9.47 12.50
C ASN A 105 17.76 -10.38 11.50
N THR A 106 17.89 -11.66 11.84
CA THR A 106 18.52 -12.70 11.00
C THR A 106 17.54 -13.50 10.15
N TRP A 107 16.25 -13.14 10.15
CA TRP A 107 15.21 -13.89 9.43
C TRP A 107 15.39 -13.78 7.92
N ALA A 108 15.02 -14.84 7.19
CA ALA A 108 15.10 -14.81 5.74
C ALA A 108 14.10 -13.79 5.15
N PRO A 109 14.39 -13.21 3.97
CA PRO A 109 13.43 -12.34 3.28
C PRO A 109 12.06 -13.03 3.14
N GLY A 110 11.01 -12.43 3.68
CA GLY A 110 9.64 -12.93 3.59
C GLY A 110 9.12 -13.73 4.80
N GLU A 111 9.99 -14.35 5.61
CA GLU A 111 9.58 -15.11 6.80
C GLU A 111 8.92 -14.20 7.85
N ALA A 112 9.48 -13.00 8.04
CA ALA A 112 8.90 -12.00 8.93
C ALA A 112 7.63 -11.38 8.41
N THR A 113 7.52 -11.26 7.10
CA THR A 113 6.63 -10.28 6.47
C THR A 113 5.18 -10.66 6.65
N MET A 114 4.85 -11.96 6.59
CA MET A 114 3.50 -12.45 6.82
C MET A 114 3.07 -12.32 8.28
N GLU A 115 3.90 -12.76 9.23
CA GLU A 115 3.56 -12.70 10.66
C GLU A 115 3.45 -11.25 11.13
N LEU A 116 4.37 -10.37 10.72
CA LEU A 116 4.31 -8.94 10.99
C LEU A 116 3.06 -8.33 10.36
N PHE A 117 2.74 -8.63 9.10
CA PHE A 117 1.56 -8.09 8.46
C PHE A 117 0.26 -8.46 9.18
N VAL A 118 0.15 -9.72 9.63
CA VAL A 118 -1.01 -10.20 10.40
C VAL A 118 -1.04 -9.59 11.80
N ALA A 119 0.09 -9.47 12.48
CA ALA A 119 0.18 -8.83 13.80
C ALA A 119 -0.24 -7.34 13.74
N GLN A 120 0.03 -6.69 12.60
CA GLN A 120 -0.20 -5.26 12.41
C GLN A 120 -1.51 -4.96 11.67
N LEU A 121 -2.47 -5.89 11.65
CA LEU A 121 -3.79 -5.67 11.02
C LEU A 121 -4.52 -4.44 11.55
N HIS A 122 -4.28 -4.08 12.81
CA HIS A 122 -4.84 -2.87 13.42
C HIS A 122 -4.33 -1.57 12.77
N MET A 123 -3.16 -1.57 12.11
CA MET A 123 -2.67 -0.48 11.25
C MET A 123 -3.09 -0.67 9.79
N VAL A 124 -2.94 -1.90 9.27
CA VAL A 124 -3.18 -2.22 7.86
C VAL A 124 -4.62 -1.93 7.46
N LEU A 125 -5.61 -2.34 8.27
CA LEU A 125 -7.03 -2.20 7.92
C LEU A 125 -7.45 -0.72 7.80
N PRO A 126 -7.19 0.17 8.78
CA PRO A 126 -7.49 1.59 8.64
C PRO A 126 -6.87 2.23 7.40
N ILE A 127 -5.61 1.90 7.08
CA ILE A 127 -4.93 2.43 5.89
C ILE A 127 -5.62 1.93 4.62
N ALA A 128 -5.92 0.63 4.53
CA ALA A 128 -6.61 0.05 3.37
C ALA A 128 -8.01 0.65 3.15
N PHE A 129 -8.78 0.86 4.22
CA PHE A 129 -10.09 1.53 4.14
C PHE A 129 -9.97 3.00 3.73
N THR A 130 -8.93 3.69 4.19
CA THR A 130 -8.64 5.08 3.79
C THR A 130 -8.32 5.16 2.30
N VAL A 131 -7.51 4.23 1.78
CA VAL A 131 -7.25 4.10 0.33
C VAL A 131 -8.55 3.89 -0.45
N LEU A 132 -9.42 2.98 0.01
CA LEU A 132 -10.73 2.76 -0.62
C LEU A 132 -11.56 4.05 -0.64
N ALA A 133 -11.68 4.74 0.50
CA ALA A 133 -12.46 5.97 0.62
C ALA A 133 -11.93 7.07 -0.31
N LEU A 134 -10.62 7.29 -0.33
CA LEU A 134 -9.96 8.27 -1.20
C LEU A 134 -10.18 7.93 -2.67
N ARG A 135 -9.99 6.66 -3.06
CA ARG A 135 -10.21 6.22 -4.45
C ARG A 135 -11.66 6.41 -4.90
N LEU A 136 -12.63 6.15 -4.02
CA LEU A 136 -14.05 6.44 -4.31
C LEU A 136 -14.30 7.93 -4.49
N GLY A 137 -13.68 8.78 -3.66
CA GLY A 137 -13.72 10.24 -3.79
C GLY A 137 -13.13 10.71 -5.13
N LEU A 138 -11.95 10.23 -5.51
CA LEU A 138 -11.30 10.54 -6.79
C LEU A 138 -12.17 10.11 -7.98
N ARG A 139 -12.77 8.92 -7.93
CA ARG A 139 -13.70 8.46 -8.98
C ARG A 139 -14.91 9.38 -9.10
N ARG A 140 -15.48 9.85 -7.99
CA ARG A 140 -16.61 10.80 -8.03
C ARG A 140 -16.20 12.16 -8.62
N ALA A 141 -15.00 12.64 -8.32
CA ALA A 141 -14.48 13.90 -8.83
C ALA A 141 -14.20 13.85 -10.34
N PHE A 142 -13.60 12.76 -10.83
CA PHE A 142 -13.15 12.64 -12.23
C PHE A 142 -14.15 11.96 -13.17
N VAL A 143 -15.19 11.30 -12.65
CA VAL A 143 -16.21 10.58 -13.43
C VAL A 143 -17.60 11.18 -13.23
N ARG A 144 -17.71 12.50 -12.95
CA ARG A 144 -19.03 13.17 -12.94
C ARG A 144 -19.80 12.81 -14.23
N PRO A 145 -21.08 12.42 -14.13
CA PRO A 145 -21.91 12.29 -15.32
C PRO A 145 -21.93 13.66 -16.01
N ALA A 146 -21.65 13.68 -17.30
CA ALA A 146 -22.02 14.83 -18.12
C ALA A 146 -23.53 15.00 -17.93
N VAL A 147 -23.93 16.14 -17.38
CA VAL A 147 -25.32 16.59 -17.39
C VAL A 147 -25.71 16.86 -18.84
#